data_AF-A0A7G6E040-F1
#
_entry.id   AF-A0A7G6E040-F1
#
_cell.length_a   1.000
_cell.length_b   1.000
_cell.length_c   1.000
_cell.angle_alpha   90.00
_cell.angle_beta   90.00
_cell.angle_gamma   90.00
#
_symmetry.space_group_name_H-M   'P 1'
#
loop_
_entity.id
_entity.type
_entity.pdbx_description
1 polymer ?
#
loop_
_entity_poly.entity_id
_entity_poly.type
_entity_poly.pdbx_seq_one_letter_code
_entity_poly.pdbx_strand_id
1 'polypeptide(L)'
;MQAGAKAREVYAISCLATLKGRCPKKYTAASQAILAGSECCRGGWKPPRKEKNMKMAKVFYLLDEGGRKRSLLAGGDGKELQTLECECTPELLELARVNSDGEVVLDLAGELALDLEIKPGKPGEITPFGVYSPEPPKIKEVHQKWSGKYHFSAPQTPGELIAWEKARREKVAARLAELQPEYDRLRAEYEADMALYLAEKERRAAEEAARRKETEEKAAAEKKAAAEEKAAWVQAHGSDFLKRVHALGYDCQRQYVTERAEKELPDFHVDFDIDFSWKSRSCPSEEALEMVEELISKGYNAEVVWLTEAPGLDEPCEAVVVHNYLGKYDLIRLV
;
A
#
# COMPACT_ATOMS: atom_id res chain seq x y z
N MET A 1 -0.91 -38.93 -27.94
CA MET A 1 0.01 -37.78 -28.14
C MET A 1 -0.30 -36.77 -27.04
N GLN A 2 0.11 -36.96 -25.79
CA GLN A 2 1.45 -36.79 -25.20
C GLN A 2 2.15 -35.48 -25.62
N ALA A 3 1.89 -34.41 -24.86
CA ALA A 3 2.78 -33.30 -24.47
C ALA A 3 1.91 -32.26 -23.72
N GLY A 4 2.25 -31.70 -22.57
CA GLY A 4 3.39 -31.88 -21.70
C GLY A 4 3.09 -31.13 -20.40
N ALA A 5 3.15 -31.85 -19.28
CA ALA A 5 3.28 -31.27 -17.96
C ALA A 5 4.71 -30.79 -17.78
N LYS A 6 4.92 -29.56 -17.30
CA LYS A 6 6.12 -29.08 -16.58
C LYS A 6 5.99 -27.59 -16.27
N ALA A 7 5.76 -27.26 -15.01
CA ALA A 7 6.29 -26.07 -14.30
C ALA A 7 5.61 -25.95 -12.92
N ARG A 8 5.96 -26.87 -12.01
CA ARG A 8 5.96 -26.64 -10.56
C ARG A 8 7.42 -26.74 -10.13
N GLU A 9 7.77 -26.05 -9.05
CA GLU A 9 9.14 -25.82 -8.50
C GLU A 9 9.90 -24.68 -9.16
N VAL A 10 9.90 -23.51 -8.53
CA VAL A 10 11.08 -22.81 -7.98
C VAL A 10 10.53 -21.65 -7.14
N TYR A 11 10.50 -21.77 -5.81
CA TYR A 11 10.65 -20.65 -4.85
C TYR A 11 10.81 -21.25 -3.44
N ALA A 12 11.89 -21.99 -3.27
CA ALA A 12 12.52 -22.23 -1.99
C ALA A 12 14.02 -22.02 -2.21
N ILE A 13 14.71 -21.43 -1.24
CA ILE A 13 16.13 -21.02 -1.22
C ILE A 13 16.34 -19.54 -1.58
N SER A 14 16.36 -18.69 -0.54
CA SER A 14 17.40 -17.69 -0.31
C SER A 14 16.99 -16.73 0.81
N CYS A 15 17.25 -17.10 2.07
CA CYS A 15 17.55 -16.15 3.15
C CYS A 15 17.95 -16.89 4.44
N LEU A 16 19.09 -17.60 4.38
CA LEU A 16 19.76 -18.16 5.56
C LEU A 16 21.29 -18.05 5.37
N ALA A 17 21.81 -16.83 5.32
CA ALA A 17 23.26 -16.60 5.31
C ALA A 17 23.65 -15.17 5.70
N THR A 18 23.43 -14.73 6.94
CA THR A 18 24.35 -13.78 7.60
C THR A 18 24.09 -13.72 9.10
N LEU A 19 25.09 -14.16 9.87
CA LEU A 19 25.46 -13.85 11.27
C LEU A 19 26.10 -15.08 11.95
N LYS A 20 27.05 -15.73 11.27
CA LYS A 20 28.15 -16.45 11.93
C LYS A 20 29.18 -15.40 12.33
N GLY A 21 29.25 -15.05 13.62
CA GLY A 21 30.24 -14.07 14.06
C GLY A 21 30.10 -13.54 15.48
N ARG A 22 29.84 -14.38 16.49
CA ARG A 22 30.23 -14.04 17.87
C ARG A 22 30.89 -15.23 18.57
N CYS A 23 32.10 -14.95 19.01
CA CYS A 23 33.09 -15.75 19.72
C CYS A 23 32.56 -16.89 20.61
N PRO A 24 33.14 -18.11 20.53
CA PRO A 24 33.13 -19.02 21.66
C PRO A 24 34.06 -18.44 22.75
N LYS A 25 33.48 -17.99 23.86
CA LYS A 25 34.27 -17.73 25.06
C LYS A 25 34.85 -19.06 25.52
N LYS A 26 36.15 -19.22 25.29
CA LYS A 26 36.98 -20.26 25.89
C LYS A 26 36.85 -20.14 27.40
N TYR A 27 36.12 -21.05 28.03
CA TYR A 27 36.26 -21.29 29.47
C TYR A 27 37.63 -21.93 29.66
N THR A 28 38.57 -21.14 30.17
CA THR A 28 39.89 -21.62 30.56
C THR A 28 39.77 -22.65 31.67
N ALA A 29 40.51 -23.74 31.53
CA ALA A 29 40.70 -24.82 32.49
C ALA A 29 41.47 -24.34 33.74
N ALA A 30 40.86 -23.46 34.54
CA ALA A 30 41.43 -22.92 35.77
C ALA A 30 40.45 -22.98 36.96
N SER A 31 39.53 -23.94 36.96
CA SER A 31 38.55 -24.09 38.05
C SER A 31 38.30 -25.56 38.43
N GLN A 32 39.35 -26.38 38.39
CA GLN A 32 39.29 -27.80 38.77
C GLN A 32 40.21 -28.19 39.95
N ALA A 33 40.71 -27.23 40.72
CA ALA A 33 41.64 -27.53 41.81
C ALA A 33 41.30 -26.81 43.14
N ILE A 34 40.07 -26.94 43.63
CA ILE A 34 39.75 -26.66 45.05
C ILE A 34 38.65 -27.65 45.51
N LEU A 35 38.96 -28.95 45.54
CA LEU A 35 38.14 -29.97 46.21
C LEU A 35 39.05 -31.01 46.87
N ALA A 36 39.85 -30.56 47.84
CA ALA A 36 40.48 -31.46 48.79
C ALA A 36 40.75 -30.71 50.10
N GLY A 37 40.09 -31.15 51.17
CA GLY A 37 40.49 -30.84 52.54
C GLY A 37 39.66 -29.76 53.23
N SER A 38 38.58 -30.17 53.89
CA SER A 38 38.26 -29.70 55.25
C SER A 38 37.08 -30.49 55.82
N GLU A 39 37.38 -31.72 56.24
CA GLU A 39 36.64 -32.32 57.35
C GLU A 39 37.01 -31.54 58.63
N CYS A 40 36.30 -30.48 58.94
CA CYS A 40 36.33 -29.92 60.28
C CYS A 40 35.03 -29.17 60.54
N CYS A 41 34.43 -29.46 61.70
CA CYS A 41 33.26 -28.80 62.30
C CYS A 41 31.89 -29.37 61.89
N ARG A 42 31.58 -30.57 62.41
CA ARG A 42 30.21 -31.00 62.71
C ARG A 42 29.63 -30.13 63.84
N GLY A 43 29.32 -28.87 63.55
CA GLY A 43 28.51 -27.99 64.39
C GLY A 43 27.21 -27.72 63.64
N GLY A 44 26.13 -28.39 64.03
CA GLY A 44 24.84 -28.38 63.33
C GLY A 44 24.18 -27.01 63.31
N TRP A 45 24.56 -26.14 62.37
CA TRP A 45 23.80 -24.96 62.00
C TRP A 45 22.64 -25.39 61.11
N LYS A 46 21.46 -25.63 61.70
CA LYS A 46 20.22 -25.70 60.93
C LYS A 46 19.97 -24.27 60.43
N PRO A 47 20.06 -23.98 59.12
CA PRO A 47 19.70 -22.66 58.62
C PRO A 47 18.27 -22.37 59.10
N PRO A 48 17.97 -21.13 59.54
CA PRO A 48 16.61 -20.77 59.91
C PRO A 48 15.72 -21.19 58.75
N ARG A 49 14.68 -21.98 59.04
CA ARG A 49 13.67 -22.33 58.04
C ARG A 49 13.18 -21.00 57.49
N LYS A 50 13.61 -20.62 56.28
CA LYS A 50 13.05 -19.47 55.57
C LYS A 50 11.55 -19.73 55.59
N GLU A 51 10.82 -18.91 56.35
CA GLU A 51 9.38 -18.88 56.25
C GLU A 51 9.09 -18.72 54.77
N LYS A 52 8.46 -19.74 54.21
CA LYS A 52 8.15 -19.80 52.80
C LYS A 52 7.10 -18.72 52.62
N ASN A 53 7.53 -17.51 52.24
CA ASN A 53 6.64 -16.41 51.90
C ASN A 53 5.66 -16.97 50.87
N MET A 54 4.45 -17.27 51.33
CA MET A 54 3.40 -17.73 50.46
C MET A 54 3.06 -16.55 49.56
N LYS A 55 3.21 -16.76 48.25
CA LYS A 55 2.87 -15.73 47.29
C LYS A 55 1.35 -15.58 47.32
N MET A 56 0.90 -14.38 47.65
CA MET A 56 -0.51 -14.03 47.63
C MET A 56 -0.92 -13.62 46.22
N ALA A 57 -2.13 -13.97 45.82
CA ALA A 57 -2.75 -13.53 44.58
C ALA A 57 -3.92 -12.59 44.90
N LYS A 58 -4.13 -11.59 44.03
CA LYS A 58 -5.21 -10.61 44.13
C LYS A 58 -6.32 -10.97 43.14
N VAL A 59 -7.54 -11.15 43.63
CA VAL A 59 -8.73 -11.38 42.82
C VAL A 59 -9.64 -10.15 42.89
N PHE A 60 -9.95 -9.59 41.72
CA PHE A 60 -10.83 -8.43 41.56
C PHE A 60 -12.17 -8.86 40.99
N TYR A 61 -13.27 -8.47 41.63
CA TYR A 61 -14.63 -8.71 41.14
C TYR A 61 -15.58 -7.59 41.55
N LEU A 62 -16.75 -7.50 40.91
CA LEU A 62 -17.72 -6.44 41.17
C LEU A 62 -18.96 -6.98 41.88
N LEU A 63 -19.51 -6.23 42.83
CA LEU A 63 -20.78 -6.52 43.49
C LEU A 63 -21.90 -5.61 42.96
N ASP A 64 -23.07 -6.18 42.70
CA ASP A 64 -24.26 -5.38 42.41
C ASP A 64 -24.78 -4.68 43.68
N GLU A 65 -25.86 -3.90 43.58
CA GLU A 65 -26.45 -3.23 44.74
C GLU A 65 -26.85 -4.22 45.85
N GLY A 66 -27.41 -5.38 45.50
CA GLY A 66 -27.77 -6.41 46.46
C GLY A 66 -26.55 -7.01 47.16
N GLY A 67 -25.48 -7.27 46.40
CA GLY A 67 -24.20 -7.77 46.88
C GLY A 67 -23.50 -6.80 47.80
N ARG A 68 -23.52 -5.51 47.48
CA ARG A 68 -22.97 -4.45 48.34
C ARG A 68 -23.71 -4.36 49.68
N LYS A 69 -25.05 -4.41 49.67
CA LYS A 69 -25.85 -4.45 50.90
C LYS A 69 -25.52 -5.69 51.75
N ARG A 70 -25.38 -6.86 51.11
CA ARG A 70 -24.96 -8.10 51.80
C ARG A 70 -23.53 -8.02 52.35
N SER A 71 -22.62 -7.38 51.63
CA SER A 71 -21.25 -7.12 52.09
C SER A 71 -21.25 -6.27 53.36
N LEU A 72 -22.02 -5.17 53.39
CA LEU A 72 -22.16 -4.31 54.58
C LEU A 72 -22.73 -5.08 55.79
N LEU A 73 -23.76 -5.90 55.57
CA LEU A 73 -24.34 -6.72 56.64
C LEU A 73 -23.37 -7.76 57.20
N ALA A 74 -22.42 -8.24 56.37
CA ALA A 74 -21.36 -9.15 56.77
C ALA A 74 -20.13 -8.46 57.38
N GLY A 75 -20.16 -7.12 57.54
CA GLY A 75 -19.04 -6.33 58.08
C GLY A 75 -17.97 -5.93 57.05
N GLY A 76 -18.25 -6.10 55.75
CA GLY A 76 -17.41 -5.64 54.65
C GLY A 76 -17.52 -4.13 54.39
N ASP A 77 -16.80 -3.64 53.37
CA ASP A 77 -16.72 -2.21 53.05
C ASP A 77 -17.86 -1.69 52.15
N GLY A 78 -18.69 -2.59 51.62
CA GLY A 78 -19.81 -2.27 50.74
C GLY A 78 -19.44 -1.66 49.40
N LYS A 79 -18.16 -1.68 48.99
CA LYS A 79 -17.74 -1.14 47.68
C LYS A 79 -18.19 -2.01 46.53
N GLU A 80 -18.29 -1.42 45.34
CA GLU A 80 -18.58 -2.17 44.11
C GLU A 80 -17.42 -3.08 43.75
N LEU A 81 -16.21 -2.55 43.64
CA LEU A 81 -15.00 -3.33 43.41
C LEU A 81 -14.53 -3.97 44.71
N GLN A 82 -14.53 -5.29 44.74
CA GLN A 82 -14.02 -6.11 45.83
C GLN A 82 -12.62 -6.64 45.46
N THR A 83 -11.72 -6.62 46.44
CA THR A 83 -10.37 -7.18 46.33
C THR A 83 -10.23 -8.29 47.35
N LEU A 84 -9.88 -9.49 46.89
CA LEU A 84 -9.57 -10.62 47.77
C LEU A 84 -8.12 -11.02 47.60
N GLU A 85 -7.44 -11.23 48.73
CA GLU A 85 -6.12 -11.82 48.77
C GLU A 85 -6.26 -13.29 49.16
N CYS A 86 -5.74 -14.18 48.32
CA CYS A 86 -5.76 -15.61 48.58
C CYS A 86 -4.39 -16.25 48.29
N GLU A 87 -4.19 -17.46 48.81
CA GLU A 87 -2.99 -18.24 48.48
C GLU A 87 -2.95 -18.53 46.98
N CYS A 88 -1.78 -18.31 46.35
CA CYS A 88 -1.59 -18.60 44.95
C CYS A 88 -1.59 -20.12 44.69
N THR A 89 -2.75 -20.66 44.32
CA THR A 89 -2.89 -22.05 43.87
C THR A 89 -2.42 -22.23 42.42
N PRO A 90 -2.01 -23.44 42.00
CA PRO A 90 -1.66 -23.70 40.60
C PRO A 90 -2.80 -23.38 39.63
N GLU A 91 -4.03 -23.69 40.01
CA GLU A 91 -5.23 -23.42 39.22
C GLU A 91 -5.45 -21.91 39.02
N LEU A 92 -5.22 -21.12 40.07
CA LEU A 92 -5.32 -19.67 39.96
C LEU A 92 -4.23 -19.10 39.06
N LEU A 93 -3.03 -19.69 39.05
CA LEU A 93 -1.92 -19.26 38.20
C LEU A 93 -2.19 -19.51 36.71
N GLU A 94 -2.97 -20.53 36.35
CA GLU A 94 -3.42 -20.79 34.98
C GLU A 94 -4.46 -19.78 34.49
N LEU A 95 -5.24 -19.21 35.41
CA LEU A 95 -6.31 -18.27 35.13
C LEU A 95 -5.86 -16.80 35.22
N ALA A 96 -4.98 -16.49 36.17
CA ALA A 96 -4.52 -15.15 36.44
C ALA A 96 -3.45 -14.68 35.45
N ARG A 97 -3.33 -13.37 35.29
CA ARG A 97 -2.17 -12.74 34.64
C ARG A 97 -1.12 -12.41 35.69
N VAL A 98 0.15 -12.45 35.30
CA VAL A 98 1.26 -11.94 36.13
C VAL A 98 1.63 -10.56 35.59
N ASN A 99 1.55 -9.53 36.43
CA ASN A 99 1.93 -8.17 36.03
C ASN A 99 3.46 -8.00 36.01
N SER A 100 3.92 -6.82 35.59
CA SER A 100 5.35 -6.48 35.56
C SER A 100 6.03 -6.54 36.92
N ASP A 101 5.27 -6.40 38.01
CA ASP A 101 5.76 -6.44 39.39
C ASP A 101 5.82 -7.88 39.95
N GLY A 102 5.42 -8.87 39.15
CA GLY A 102 5.38 -10.28 39.55
C GLY A 102 4.21 -10.65 40.46
N GLU A 103 3.21 -9.77 40.59
CA GLU A 103 1.97 -10.06 41.31
C GLU A 103 1.02 -10.87 40.42
N VAL A 104 0.36 -11.86 41.04
CA VAL A 104 -0.64 -12.71 40.39
C VAL A 104 -2.01 -12.03 40.53
N VAL A 105 -2.61 -11.66 39.41
CA VAL A 105 -3.86 -10.89 39.36
C VAL A 105 -4.91 -11.62 38.53
N LEU A 106 -6.04 -11.93 39.16
CA LEU A 106 -7.25 -12.42 38.48
C LEU A 106 -8.29 -11.30 38.42
N ASP A 107 -8.61 -10.83 37.23
CA ASP A 107 -9.58 -9.75 37.00
C ASP A 107 -10.88 -10.32 36.41
N LEU A 108 -11.94 -10.32 37.22
CA LEU A 108 -13.26 -10.83 36.87
C LEU A 108 -14.26 -9.68 36.62
N ALA A 109 -13.80 -8.43 36.66
CA ALA A 109 -14.68 -7.27 36.53
C ALA A 109 -15.18 -7.05 35.09
N GLY A 110 -14.36 -7.43 34.09
CA GLY A 110 -14.70 -7.30 32.68
C GLY A 110 -15.45 -8.52 32.14
N GLU A 111 -16.44 -8.30 31.29
CA GLU A 111 -17.02 -9.36 30.44
C GLU A 111 -16.00 -9.83 29.42
N LEU A 112 -15.82 -11.17 29.35
CA LEU A 112 -15.01 -11.82 28.34
C LEU A 112 -15.96 -12.39 27.29
N ALA A 113 -16.10 -11.69 26.17
CA ALA A 113 -16.90 -12.12 25.02
C ALA A 113 -15.97 -12.32 23.81
N LEU A 114 -16.30 -13.31 22.98
CA LEU A 114 -15.72 -13.46 21.65
C LEU A 114 -16.67 -12.92 20.61
N ASP A 115 -16.14 -12.12 19.70
CA ASP A 115 -16.86 -11.67 18.53
C ASP A 115 -16.05 -11.94 17.25
N LEU A 116 -16.78 -12.18 16.18
CA LEU A 116 -16.22 -12.38 14.85
C LEU A 116 -16.23 -11.03 14.13
N GLU A 117 -15.06 -10.37 14.10
CA GLU A 117 -14.94 -9.08 13.44
C GLU A 117 -14.76 -9.28 11.94
N ILE A 118 -15.79 -8.93 11.19
CA ILE A 118 -15.76 -8.85 9.73
C ILE A 118 -15.71 -7.38 9.34
N LYS A 119 -14.54 -6.93 8.84
CA LYS A 119 -14.47 -5.59 8.26
C LYS A 119 -15.06 -5.64 6.85
N PRO A 120 -16.17 -4.94 6.60
CA PRO A 120 -16.78 -4.93 5.27
C PRO A 120 -15.82 -4.26 4.27
N GLY A 121 -15.83 -4.74 3.03
CA GLY A 121 -15.21 -4.06 1.89
C GLY A 121 -14.52 -5.03 0.95
N LYS A 122 -14.51 -4.68 -0.34
CA LYS A 122 -13.93 -5.52 -1.40
C LYS A 122 -12.45 -5.18 -1.60
N PRO A 123 -11.60 -6.17 -1.92
CA PRO A 123 -10.22 -5.89 -2.33
C PRO A 123 -10.18 -4.89 -3.48
N GLY A 124 -9.46 -3.77 -3.29
CA GLY A 124 -9.29 -2.74 -4.33
C GLY A 124 -10.41 -1.71 -4.43
N GLU A 125 -11.37 -1.71 -3.50
CA GLU A 125 -12.40 -0.67 -3.41
C GLU A 125 -11.76 0.70 -3.13
N ILE A 126 -12.14 1.73 -3.90
CA ILE A 126 -11.64 3.10 -3.69
C ILE A 126 -12.52 3.75 -2.63
N THR A 127 -11.92 4.07 -1.49
CA THR A 127 -12.55 4.84 -0.42
C THR A 127 -12.03 6.28 -0.43
N PRO A 128 -12.69 7.24 0.26
CA PRO A 128 -12.15 8.58 0.45
C PRO A 128 -10.75 8.62 1.08
N PHE A 129 -10.30 7.53 1.71
CA PHE A 129 -9.00 7.40 2.37
C PHE A 129 -7.97 6.61 1.53
N GLY A 130 -8.30 6.25 0.29
CA GLY A 130 -7.43 5.52 -0.63
C GLY A 130 -7.95 4.14 -1.01
N VAL A 131 -7.07 3.34 -1.61
CA VAL A 131 -7.38 1.97 -2.03
C VAL A 131 -7.51 1.09 -0.79
N TYR A 132 -8.71 0.59 -0.55
CA TYR A 132 -9.01 -0.29 0.56
C TYR A 132 -8.28 -1.62 0.41
N SER A 133 -7.49 -1.95 1.42
CA SER A 133 -6.89 -3.27 1.60
C SER A 133 -7.69 -3.99 2.70
N PRO A 134 -8.64 -4.87 2.33
CA PRO A 134 -9.42 -5.59 3.33
C PRO A 134 -8.49 -6.41 4.22
N GLU A 135 -8.70 -6.29 5.54
CA GLU A 135 -8.05 -7.17 6.49
C GLU A 135 -8.72 -8.56 6.44
N PRO A 136 -7.95 -9.65 6.66
CA PRO A 136 -8.57 -10.96 6.82
C PRO A 136 -9.53 -10.96 8.02
N PRO A 137 -10.57 -11.79 8.00
CA PRO A 137 -11.46 -11.98 9.15
C PRO A 137 -10.64 -12.38 10.39
N LYS A 138 -11.07 -11.93 11.57
CA LYS A 138 -10.40 -12.20 12.85
C LYS A 138 -11.44 -12.47 13.93
N ILE A 139 -11.25 -13.54 14.70
CA ILE A 139 -11.95 -13.72 15.97
C ILE A 139 -11.20 -12.89 17.00
N LYS A 140 -11.89 -11.97 17.68
CA LYS A 140 -11.29 -11.14 18.72
C LYS A 140 -12.00 -11.34 20.04
N GLU A 141 -11.21 -11.36 21.11
CA GLU A 141 -11.72 -11.19 22.46
C GLU A 141 -12.12 -9.74 22.66
N VAL A 142 -13.43 -9.49 22.57
CA VAL A 142 -14.00 -8.17 22.81
C VAL A 142 -14.12 -8.01 24.32
N HIS A 143 -13.15 -7.29 24.87
CA HIS A 143 -13.31 -6.72 26.19
C HIS A 143 -14.28 -5.55 26.05
N GLN A 144 -15.56 -5.76 26.38
CA GLN A 144 -16.57 -4.70 26.35
C GLN A 144 -16.24 -3.65 27.43
N LYS A 145 -15.34 -2.71 27.11
CA LYS A 145 -14.89 -1.66 28.02
C LYS A 145 -16.02 -0.72 28.48
N TRP A 146 -17.20 -0.76 27.84
CA TRP A 146 -18.27 0.23 28.04
C TRP A 146 -19.66 -0.34 28.37
N SER A 147 -19.93 -1.64 28.20
CA SER A 147 -21.29 -2.18 28.35
C SER A 147 -21.43 -3.50 29.13
N GLY A 148 -20.33 -4.18 29.45
CA GLY A 148 -20.36 -5.51 30.08
C GLY A 148 -19.49 -5.59 31.32
N LYS A 149 -19.95 -5.04 32.45
CA LYS A 149 -19.38 -5.37 33.76
C LYS A 149 -20.16 -6.55 34.32
N TYR A 150 -19.47 -7.56 34.83
CA TYR A 150 -20.14 -8.68 35.48
C TYR A 150 -20.22 -8.43 36.99
N HIS A 151 -21.44 -8.41 37.53
CA HIS A 151 -21.69 -8.19 38.95
C HIS A 151 -22.14 -9.47 39.64
N PHE A 152 -21.60 -9.70 40.83
CA PHE A 152 -22.01 -10.76 41.72
C PHE A 152 -23.04 -10.22 42.73
N SER A 153 -24.06 -11.02 43.01
CA SER A 153 -25.14 -10.60 43.89
C SER A 153 -24.82 -10.81 45.38
N ALA A 154 -23.73 -11.50 45.72
CA ALA A 154 -23.28 -11.70 47.11
C ALA A 154 -21.74 -11.75 47.16
N PRO A 155 -21.12 -11.45 48.32
CA PRO A 155 -19.69 -11.70 48.53
C PRO A 155 -19.33 -13.15 48.19
N GLN A 156 -18.27 -13.34 47.42
CA GLN A 156 -17.83 -14.66 46.95
C GLN A 156 -16.57 -15.09 47.68
N THR A 157 -16.40 -16.41 47.84
CA THR A 157 -15.15 -17.03 48.29
C THR A 157 -14.16 -17.17 47.12
N PRO A 158 -12.85 -17.29 47.38
CA PRO A 158 -11.86 -17.53 46.32
C PRO A 158 -12.16 -18.77 45.47
N GLY A 159 -12.66 -19.84 46.09
CA GLY A 159 -13.03 -21.08 45.39
C GLY A 159 -14.19 -20.89 44.42
N GLU A 160 -15.22 -20.15 44.81
CA GLU A 160 -16.37 -19.82 43.95
C GLU A 160 -15.93 -18.96 42.75
N LEU A 161 -15.06 -17.97 42.96
CA LEU A 161 -14.54 -17.12 41.89
C LEU A 161 -13.68 -17.89 40.88
N ILE A 162 -12.84 -18.81 41.36
CA ILE A 162 -12.05 -19.70 40.49
C ILE A 162 -12.96 -20.62 39.68
N ALA A 163 -13.97 -21.23 40.32
CA ALA A 163 -14.91 -22.10 39.63
C ALA A 163 -15.73 -21.34 38.57
N TRP A 164 -16.15 -20.11 38.90
CA TRP A 164 -16.84 -19.22 37.98
C TRP A 164 -15.98 -18.86 36.77
N GLU A 165 -14.71 -18.52 36.97
CA GLU A 165 -13.80 -18.19 35.86
C GLU A 165 -13.54 -19.39 34.94
N LYS A 166 -13.38 -20.60 35.51
CA LYS A 166 -13.26 -21.83 34.70
C LYS A 166 -14.51 -22.03 33.84
N ALA A 167 -15.69 -21.94 34.43
CA ALA A 167 -16.95 -22.03 33.70
C ALA A 167 -17.11 -20.93 32.64
N ARG A 168 -16.63 -19.71 32.91
CA ARG A 168 -16.59 -18.61 31.93
C ARG A 168 -15.69 -18.95 30.75
N ARG A 169 -14.47 -19.46 31.00
CA ARG A 169 -13.54 -19.87 29.94
C ARG A 169 -14.05 -21.04 29.12
N GLU A 170 -14.72 -22.00 29.73
CA GLU A 170 -15.38 -23.10 29.01
C GLU A 170 -16.46 -22.58 28.07
N LYS A 171 -17.30 -21.63 28.50
CA LYS A 171 -18.28 -20.96 27.63
C LYS A 171 -17.62 -20.22 26.47
N VAL A 172 -16.53 -19.51 26.74
CA VAL A 172 -15.74 -18.81 25.72
C VAL A 172 -15.13 -19.80 24.72
N ALA A 173 -14.55 -20.90 25.20
CA ALA A 173 -14.01 -21.96 24.34
C ALA A 173 -15.10 -22.64 23.50
N ALA A 174 -16.28 -22.89 24.07
CA ALA A 174 -17.43 -23.41 23.34
C ALA A 174 -17.90 -22.43 22.24
N ARG A 175 -17.95 -21.13 22.55
CA ARG A 175 -18.28 -20.09 21.58
C ARG A 175 -17.24 -19.98 20.47
N LEU A 176 -15.95 -20.11 20.80
CA LEU A 176 -14.88 -20.18 19.80
C LEU A 176 -15.08 -21.36 18.86
N ALA A 177 -15.34 -22.55 19.40
CA ALA A 177 -15.59 -23.75 18.62
C ALA A 177 -16.83 -23.62 17.72
N GLU A 178 -17.88 -22.92 18.20
CA GLU A 178 -19.08 -22.60 17.41
C GLU A 178 -18.78 -21.63 16.27
N LEU A 179 -17.96 -20.60 16.50
CA LEU A 179 -17.58 -19.61 15.49
C LEU A 179 -16.53 -20.11 14.49
N GLN A 180 -15.78 -21.16 14.83
CA GLN A 180 -14.66 -21.65 14.03
C GLN A 180 -15.05 -22.04 12.59
N PRO A 181 -16.15 -22.77 12.32
CA PRO A 181 -16.53 -23.13 10.95
C PRO A 181 -16.89 -21.91 10.09
N GLU A 182 -17.55 -20.90 10.70
CA GLU A 182 -17.87 -19.66 10.01
C GLU A 182 -16.62 -18.83 9.71
N TYR A 183 -15.69 -18.77 10.67
CA TYR A 183 -14.39 -18.14 10.47
C TYR A 183 -13.62 -18.78 9.31
N ASP A 184 -13.56 -20.12 9.27
CA ASP A 184 -12.87 -20.85 8.22
C ASP A 184 -13.52 -20.63 6.85
N ARG A 185 -14.88 -20.59 6.78
CA ARG A 185 -15.62 -20.23 5.56
C ARG A 185 -15.22 -18.84 5.06
N LEU A 186 -15.31 -17.82 5.93
CA LEU A 186 -15.00 -16.44 5.57
C LEU A 186 -13.55 -16.26 5.18
N ARG A 187 -12.64 -16.98 5.84
CA ARG A 187 -11.22 -16.95 5.50
C ARG A 187 -10.97 -17.54 4.11
N ALA A 188 -11.62 -18.66 3.77
CA ALA A 188 -11.51 -19.25 2.45
C ALA A 188 -12.09 -18.32 1.35
N GLU A 189 -13.23 -17.67 1.62
CA GLU A 189 -13.82 -16.65 0.73
C GLU A 189 -12.84 -15.48 0.52
N TYR A 190 -12.27 -14.95 1.60
CA TYR A 190 -11.26 -13.87 1.53
C TYR A 190 -10.04 -14.27 0.70
N GLU A 191 -9.50 -15.48 0.90
CA GLU A 191 -8.35 -15.98 0.16
C GLU A 191 -8.67 -16.15 -1.34
N ALA A 192 -9.88 -16.60 -1.69
CA ALA A 192 -10.34 -16.70 -3.06
C ALA A 192 -10.50 -15.33 -3.74
N ASP A 193 -11.14 -14.37 -3.05
CA ASP A 193 -11.33 -13.00 -3.55
C ASP A 193 -9.98 -12.29 -3.74
N MET A 194 -9.05 -12.46 -2.81
CA MET A 194 -7.70 -11.92 -2.92
C MET A 194 -6.93 -12.53 -4.10
N ALA A 195 -7.07 -13.84 -4.35
CA ALA A 195 -6.45 -14.50 -5.49
C ALA A 195 -6.99 -13.97 -6.83
N LEU A 196 -8.32 -13.78 -6.94
CA LEU A 196 -8.95 -13.19 -8.12
C LEU A 196 -8.49 -11.75 -8.35
N TYR A 197 -8.43 -10.95 -7.28
CA TYR A 197 -7.95 -9.57 -7.35
C TYR A 197 -6.50 -9.49 -7.85
N LEU A 198 -5.61 -10.33 -7.30
CA LEU A 198 -4.21 -10.35 -7.71
C LEU A 198 -4.05 -10.78 -9.19
N ALA A 199 -4.80 -11.80 -9.62
CA ALA A 199 -4.78 -12.26 -11.01
C ALA A 199 -5.28 -11.18 -11.99
N GLU A 200 -6.37 -10.47 -11.66
CA GLU A 200 -6.90 -9.38 -12.48
C GLU A 200 -5.91 -8.20 -12.53
N LYS A 201 -5.28 -7.86 -11.41
CA LYS A 201 -4.26 -6.81 -11.36
C LYS A 201 -3.06 -7.15 -12.24
N GLU A 202 -2.59 -8.40 -12.20
CA GLU A 202 -1.50 -8.87 -13.05
C GLU A 202 -1.90 -8.84 -14.54
N ARG A 203 -3.13 -9.28 -14.87
CA ARG A 203 -3.67 -9.22 -16.23
C ARG A 203 -3.69 -7.79 -16.77
N ARG A 204 -4.18 -6.82 -15.99
CA ARG A 204 -4.20 -5.40 -16.38
C ARG A 204 -2.79 -4.82 -16.56
N ALA A 205 -1.87 -5.15 -15.66
CA ALA A 205 -0.49 -4.70 -15.78
C ALA A 205 0.19 -5.26 -17.04
N ALA A 206 -0.07 -6.53 -17.38
CA ALA A 206 0.43 -7.15 -18.60
C ALA A 206 -0.16 -6.52 -19.87
N GLU A 207 -1.47 -6.24 -19.88
CA GLU A 207 -2.16 -5.56 -20.99
C GLU A 207 -1.61 -4.15 -21.20
N GLU A 208 -1.45 -3.37 -20.13
CA GLU A 208 -0.89 -2.02 -20.19
C GLU A 208 0.56 -2.02 -20.68
N ALA A 209 1.37 -2.97 -20.20
CA ALA A 209 2.74 -3.13 -20.67
C ALA A 209 2.79 -3.49 -22.16
N ALA A 210 1.88 -4.35 -22.64
CA ALA A 210 1.78 -4.70 -24.05
C ALA A 210 1.37 -3.48 -24.91
N ARG A 211 0.36 -2.73 -24.47
CA ARG A 211 -0.08 -1.50 -25.16
C ARG A 211 1.04 -0.47 -25.24
N ARG A 212 1.77 -0.27 -24.14
CA ARG A 212 2.90 0.65 -24.09
C ARG A 212 3.99 0.23 -25.09
N LYS A 213 4.34 -1.05 -25.12
CA LYS A 213 5.32 -1.59 -26.06
C LYS A 213 4.88 -1.37 -27.52
N GLU A 214 3.62 -1.63 -27.84
CA GLU A 214 3.08 -1.40 -29.19
C GLU A 214 3.16 0.09 -29.59
N THR A 215 2.81 1.00 -28.67
CA THR A 215 2.91 2.45 -28.94
C THR A 215 4.36 2.91 -29.13
N GLU A 216 5.30 2.36 -28.36
CA GLU A 216 6.72 2.67 -28.49
C GLU A 216 7.30 2.13 -29.80
N GLU A 217 6.89 0.93 -30.22
CA GLU A 217 7.28 0.34 -31.51
C GLU A 217 6.72 1.14 -32.70
N LYS A 218 5.46 1.58 -32.65
CA LYS A 218 4.85 2.45 -33.67
C LYS A 218 5.56 3.80 -33.76
N ALA A 219 5.76 4.47 -32.63
CA ALA A 219 6.47 5.75 -32.58
C ALA A 219 7.92 5.63 -33.08
N ALA A 220 8.60 4.53 -32.79
CA ALA A 220 9.94 4.27 -33.30
C ALA A 220 9.94 4.06 -34.83
N ALA A 221 8.95 3.33 -35.36
CA ALA A 221 8.79 3.12 -36.79
C ALA A 221 8.47 4.43 -37.53
N GLU A 222 7.55 5.25 -37.00
CA GLU A 222 7.20 6.57 -37.54
C GLU A 222 8.40 7.52 -37.53
N LYS A 223 9.13 7.57 -36.41
CA LYS A 223 10.35 8.39 -36.30
C LYS A 223 11.41 7.96 -37.33
N LYS A 224 11.57 6.65 -37.55
CA LYS A 224 12.50 6.12 -38.55
C LYS A 224 12.06 6.50 -39.96
N ALA A 225 10.78 6.32 -40.30
CA ALA A 225 10.23 6.69 -41.60
C ALA A 225 10.39 8.20 -41.87
N ALA A 226 10.08 9.05 -40.90
CA ALA A 226 10.27 10.50 -41.01
C ALA A 226 11.73 10.90 -41.20
N ALA A 227 12.67 10.21 -40.54
CA ALA A 227 14.10 10.45 -40.71
C ALA A 227 14.58 10.03 -42.12
N GLU A 228 14.09 8.91 -42.64
CA GLU A 228 14.40 8.44 -44.00
C GLU A 228 13.82 9.38 -45.06
N GLU A 229 12.57 9.82 -44.90
CA GLU A 229 11.95 10.83 -45.77
C GLU A 229 12.72 12.14 -45.76
N LYS A 230 13.07 12.65 -44.56
CA LYS A 230 13.89 13.86 -44.41
C LYS A 230 15.22 13.71 -45.12
N ALA A 231 15.92 12.59 -44.94
CA ALA A 231 17.21 12.36 -45.58
C ALA A 231 17.08 12.33 -47.12
N ALA A 232 16.05 11.67 -47.65
CA ALA A 232 15.77 11.64 -49.08
C ALA A 232 15.46 13.03 -49.64
N TRP A 233 14.66 13.82 -48.92
CA TRP A 233 14.31 15.18 -49.31
C TRP A 233 15.54 16.10 -49.28
N VAL A 234 16.36 16.06 -48.23
CA VAL A 234 17.59 16.85 -48.11
C VAL A 234 18.55 16.53 -49.26
N GLN A 235 18.68 15.26 -49.64
CA GLN A 235 19.51 14.84 -50.77
C GLN A 235 19.01 15.43 -52.10
N ALA A 236 17.69 15.38 -52.34
CA ALA A 236 17.08 15.79 -53.60
C ALA A 236 16.96 17.31 -53.75
N HIS A 237 16.55 18.01 -52.69
CA HIS A 237 16.11 19.41 -52.75
C HIS A 237 16.87 20.34 -51.82
N GLY A 238 17.57 19.82 -50.81
CA GLY A 238 18.27 20.65 -49.83
C GLY A 238 19.40 21.48 -50.44
N SER A 239 19.65 22.63 -49.82
CA SER A 239 20.80 23.49 -50.13
C SER A 239 22.13 22.78 -49.88
N ASP A 240 23.21 23.26 -50.49
CA ASP A 240 24.55 22.74 -50.23
C ASP A 240 24.97 22.87 -48.77
N PHE A 241 24.43 23.87 -48.07
CA PHE A 241 24.62 23.99 -46.62
C PHE A 241 23.87 22.88 -45.89
N LEU A 242 22.56 22.71 -46.14
CA LEU A 242 21.72 21.70 -45.48
C LEU A 242 22.23 20.28 -45.72
N LYS A 243 22.64 19.96 -46.95
CA LYS A 243 23.26 18.68 -47.30
C LYS A 243 24.53 18.39 -46.49
N ARG A 244 25.42 19.39 -46.36
CA ARG A 244 26.67 19.24 -45.58
C ARG A 244 26.41 19.07 -44.09
N VAL A 245 25.55 19.90 -43.49
CA VAL A 245 25.26 19.80 -42.05
C VAL A 245 24.53 18.50 -41.71
N HIS A 246 23.62 18.04 -42.58
CA HIS A 246 22.95 16.74 -42.44
C HIS A 246 23.94 15.57 -42.54
N ALA A 247 24.86 15.61 -43.51
CA ALA A 247 25.90 14.58 -43.67
C ALA A 247 26.85 14.50 -42.45
N LEU A 248 27.06 15.62 -41.76
CA LEU A 248 27.87 15.68 -40.54
C LEU A 248 27.07 15.30 -39.26
N GLY A 249 25.77 15.03 -39.37
CA GLY A 249 24.93 14.63 -38.24
C GLY A 249 24.53 15.76 -37.28
N TYR A 250 24.64 17.02 -37.71
CA TYR A 250 24.15 18.14 -36.91
C TYR A 250 22.61 18.22 -36.94
N ASP A 251 22.02 18.68 -35.83
CA ASP A 251 20.58 18.99 -35.80
C ASP A 251 20.29 20.22 -36.67
N CYS A 252 19.81 19.95 -37.87
CA CYS A 252 19.44 20.94 -38.88
C CYS A 252 17.92 21.01 -39.08
N GLN A 253 17.13 20.65 -38.05
CA GLN A 253 15.67 20.58 -38.19
C GLN A 253 15.05 21.92 -38.62
N ARG A 254 15.41 23.05 -38.00
CA ARG A 254 14.85 24.37 -38.37
C ARG A 254 15.15 24.71 -39.83
N GLN A 255 16.41 24.62 -40.24
CA GLN A 255 16.83 24.89 -41.62
C GLN A 255 16.12 23.98 -42.63
N TYR A 256 15.96 22.69 -42.33
CA TYR A 256 15.23 21.74 -43.17
C TYR A 256 13.76 22.16 -43.36
N VAL A 257 13.07 22.53 -42.29
CA VAL A 257 11.66 22.94 -42.37
C VAL A 257 11.53 24.24 -43.15
N THR A 258 12.42 25.21 -42.93
CA THR A 258 12.43 26.48 -43.68
C THR A 258 12.65 26.26 -45.18
N GLU A 259 13.69 25.51 -45.57
CA GLU A 259 13.96 25.24 -46.99
C GLU A 259 12.85 24.43 -47.66
N ARG A 260 12.20 23.51 -46.92
CA ARG A 260 11.08 22.71 -47.44
C ARG A 260 9.82 23.55 -47.60
N ALA A 261 9.50 24.39 -46.62
CA ALA A 261 8.38 25.31 -46.69
C ALA A 261 8.54 26.31 -47.85
N GLU A 262 9.70 26.96 -47.97
CA GLU A 262 9.97 27.90 -49.07
C GLU A 262 9.85 27.25 -50.45
N LYS A 263 10.20 25.96 -50.56
CA LYS A 263 10.13 25.22 -51.81
C LYS A 263 8.72 24.74 -52.17
N GLU A 264 7.97 24.23 -51.21
CA GLU A 264 6.63 23.67 -51.41
C GLU A 264 5.53 24.75 -51.41
N LEU A 265 5.71 25.77 -50.58
CA LEU A 265 4.75 26.83 -50.29
C LEU A 265 5.49 28.18 -50.22
N PRO A 266 5.81 28.79 -51.37
CA PRO A 266 6.42 30.12 -51.41
C PRO A 266 5.57 31.14 -50.64
N ASP A 267 6.23 32.13 -50.04
CA ASP A 267 5.63 33.20 -49.23
C ASP A 267 5.04 32.78 -47.87
N PHE A 268 5.08 31.49 -47.52
CA PHE A 268 4.71 31.04 -46.18
C PHE A 268 5.90 31.07 -45.21
N HIS A 269 5.65 31.57 -44.01
CA HIS A 269 6.61 31.61 -42.92
C HIS A 269 6.32 30.52 -41.89
N VAL A 270 7.37 29.81 -41.47
CA VAL A 270 7.26 28.75 -40.46
C VAL A 270 7.21 29.38 -39.06
N ASP A 271 6.18 29.04 -38.29
CA ASP A 271 6.12 29.36 -36.87
C ASP A 271 6.84 28.26 -36.05
N PHE A 272 8.08 28.53 -35.64
CA PHE A 272 8.87 27.58 -34.85
C PHE A 272 8.59 27.64 -33.35
N ASP A 273 8.27 28.83 -32.86
CA ASP A 273 8.29 29.17 -31.44
C ASP A 273 6.87 29.44 -30.90
N ILE A 274 5.84 29.26 -31.74
CA ILE A 274 4.42 29.53 -31.43
C ILE A 274 4.26 31.01 -31.06
N ASP A 275 4.95 31.87 -31.80
CA ASP A 275 4.99 33.32 -31.57
C ASP A 275 3.77 34.02 -32.18
N PHE A 276 2.96 33.30 -32.94
CA PHE A 276 1.80 33.83 -33.63
C PHE A 276 0.52 33.46 -32.87
N SER A 277 -0.34 34.45 -32.64
CA SER A 277 -1.67 34.23 -32.06
C SER A 277 -2.73 34.71 -33.04
N TRP A 278 -3.81 33.94 -33.18
CA TRP A 278 -4.89 34.25 -34.11
C TRP A 278 -6.27 33.86 -33.59
N LYS A 279 -7.31 34.39 -34.25
CA LYS A 279 -8.72 34.08 -34.02
C LYS A 279 -9.36 33.58 -35.31
N SER A 280 -10.44 32.81 -35.20
CA SER A 280 -11.21 32.40 -36.37
C SER A 280 -11.83 33.61 -37.08
N ARG A 281 -11.83 33.59 -38.41
CA ARG A 281 -12.32 34.66 -39.28
C ARG A 281 -13.69 34.32 -39.86
N SER A 282 -14.71 35.14 -39.59
CA SER A 282 -16.09 34.85 -40.05
C SER A 282 -16.40 35.30 -41.48
N CYS A 283 -15.68 36.31 -42.00
CA CYS A 283 -15.85 36.82 -43.35
C CYS A 283 -14.46 36.95 -44.00
N PRO A 284 -13.91 35.85 -44.57
CA PRO A 284 -12.62 35.89 -45.25
C PRO A 284 -12.73 36.73 -46.54
N SER A 285 -11.65 37.36 -46.95
CA SER A 285 -11.55 37.95 -48.30
C SER A 285 -11.62 36.86 -49.38
N GLU A 286 -11.98 37.27 -50.60
CA GLU A 286 -12.02 36.38 -51.76
C GLU A 286 -10.63 35.78 -52.06
N GLU A 287 -9.58 36.60 -51.96
CA GLU A 287 -8.18 36.15 -52.13
C GLU A 287 -7.76 35.10 -51.08
N ALA A 288 -8.08 35.33 -49.80
CA ALA A 288 -7.79 34.36 -48.74
C ALA A 288 -8.51 33.03 -48.95
N LEU A 289 -9.76 33.09 -49.43
CA LEU A 289 -10.58 31.91 -49.67
C LEU A 289 -10.04 31.09 -50.85
N GLU A 290 -9.70 31.74 -51.98
CA GLU A 290 -9.08 31.07 -53.13
C GLU A 290 -7.78 30.36 -52.74
N MET A 291 -6.95 31.00 -51.90
CA MET A 291 -5.71 30.40 -51.41
C MET A 291 -5.95 29.16 -50.54
N VAL A 292 -6.92 29.20 -49.62
CA VAL A 292 -7.27 28.05 -48.78
C VAL A 292 -7.83 26.91 -49.64
N GLU A 293 -8.67 27.20 -50.63
CA GLU A 293 -9.19 26.20 -51.57
C GLU A 293 -8.07 25.53 -52.36
N GLU A 294 -7.09 26.30 -52.86
CA GLU A 294 -5.91 25.76 -53.53
C GLU A 294 -5.10 24.84 -52.60
N LEU A 295 -4.84 25.27 -51.36
CA LEU A 295 -4.09 24.50 -50.36
C LEU A 295 -4.79 23.20 -49.98
N ILE A 296 -6.11 23.24 -49.77
CA ILE A 296 -6.93 22.06 -49.50
C ILE A 296 -6.90 21.10 -50.70
N SER A 297 -6.95 21.62 -51.93
CA SER A 297 -6.85 20.79 -53.14
C SER A 297 -5.50 20.06 -53.27
N LYS A 298 -4.43 20.65 -52.73
CA LYS A 298 -3.08 20.04 -52.62
C LYS A 298 -2.94 19.09 -51.42
N GLY A 299 -3.96 18.99 -50.57
CA GLY A 299 -4.01 18.11 -49.40
C GLY A 299 -3.48 18.73 -48.10
N TYR A 300 -3.30 20.05 -48.04
CA TYR A 300 -2.92 20.75 -46.82
C TYR A 300 -4.16 21.07 -45.96
N ASN A 301 -3.99 21.06 -44.63
CA ASN A 301 -5.00 21.52 -43.70
C ASN A 301 -4.86 23.02 -43.49
N ALA A 302 -5.59 23.84 -44.26
CA ALA A 302 -5.48 25.29 -44.25
C ALA A 302 -6.75 25.98 -43.72
N GLU A 303 -6.60 27.08 -43.00
CA GLU A 303 -7.69 27.92 -42.48
C GLU A 303 -7.35 29.41 -42.68
N VAL A 304 -8.37 30.23 -42.97
CA VAL A 304 -8.25 31.70 -42.91
C VAL A 304 -8.46 32.15 -41.47
N VAL A 305 -7.49 32.89 -40.93
CA VAL A 305 -7.51 33.37 -39.55
C VAL A 305 -7.31 34.88 -39.51
N TRP A 306 -7.72 35.48 -38.40
CA TRP A 306 -7.40 36.86 -38.05
C TRP A 306 -6.19 36.85 -37.12
N LEU A 307 -5.02 37.19 -37.67
CA LEU A 307 -3.75 37.20 -36.94
C LEU A 307 -3.74 38.40 -35.99
N THR A 308 -3.63 38.14 -34.69
CA THR A 308 -3.71 39.16 -33.64
C THR A 308 -2.35 39.60 -33.13
N GLU A 309 -1.37 38.68 -33.08
CA GLU A 309 -0.01 38.99 -32.65
C GLU A 309 0.97 38.22 -33.54
N ALA A 310 2.01 38.91 -33.99
CA ALA A 310 3.13 38.34 -34.71
C ALA A 310 4.37 39.24 -34.60
N PRO A 311 5.60 38.69 -34.64
CA PRO A 311 6.81 39.50 -34.64
C PRO A 311 6.85 40.49 -35.81
N GLY A 312 6.86 41.79 -35.50
CA GLY A 312 6.91 42.86 -36.50
C GLY A 312 5.57 43.23 -37.13
N LEU A 313 4.44 42.74 -36.59
CA LEU A 313 3.11 43.12 -37.03
C LEU A 313 2.59 44.34 -36.23
N ASP A 314 2.37 45.45 -36.92
CA ASP A 314 1.87 46.69 -36.31
C ASP A 314 0.36 46.67 -36.06
N GLU A 315 -0.41 46.02 -36.94
CA GLU A 315 -1.87 45.92 -36.85
C GLU A 315 -2.36 44.49 -37.17
N PRO A 316 -3.38 43.97 -36.45
CA PRO A 316 -4.00 42.69 -36.77
C PRO A 316 -4.49 42.63 -38.22
N CYS A 317 -4.21 41.53 -38.90
CA CYS A 317 -4.52 41.37 -40.32
C CYS A 317 -5.10 39.97 -40.60
N GLU A 318 -5.60 39.81 -41.82
CA GLU A 318 -6.05 38.51 -42.31
C GLU A 318 -4.83 37.69 -42.77
N ALA A 319 -4.82 36.41 -42.41
CA ALA A 319 -3.74 35.50 -42.76
C ALA A 319 -4.31 34.11 -43.07
N VAL A 320 -3.55 33.33 -43.84
CA VAL A 320 -3.81 31.92 -44.08
C VAL A 320 -2.81 31.09 -43.28
N VAL A 321 -3.31 30.13 -42.51
CA VAL A 321 -2.49 29.19 -41.73
C VAL A 321 -2.61 27.80 -42.30
N VAL A 322 -1.47 27.14 -42.55
CA VAL A 322 -1.39 25.71 -42.82
C VAL A 322 -1.00 25.00 -41.54
N HIS A 323 -1.94 24.24 -40.98
CA HIS A 323 -1.76 23.53 -39.74
C HIS A 323 -0.99 22.23 -39.92
N ASN A 324 -0.21 21.86 -38.90
CA ASN A 324 0.43 20.55 -38.79
C ASN A 324 1.34 20.19 -39.99
N TYR A 325 1.97 21.20 -40.58
CA TYR A 325 3.00 21.03 -41.59
C TYR A 325 4.14 20.16 -41.05
N LEU A 326 4.48 19.10 -41.80
CA LEU A 326 5.43 18.06 -41.39
C LEU A 326 5.10 17.44 -40.02
N GLY A 327 3.82 17.39 -39.65
CA GLY A 327 3.34 16.77 -38.42
C GLY A 327 3.60 17.57 -37.14
N LYS A 328 4.07 18.83 -37.24
CA LYS A 328 4.39 19.63 -36.04
C LYS A 328 4.27 21.14 -36.19
N TYR A 329 4.59 21.71 -37.35
CA TYR A 329 4.76 23.15 -37.50
C TYR A 329 3.51 23.78 -38.11
N ASP A 330 3.24 25.04 -37.79
CA ASP A 330 2.24 25.83 -38.50
C ASP A 330 2.97 26.77 -39.47
N LEU A 331 2.42 26.94 -40.67
CA LEU A 331 2.92 27.89 -41.65
C LEU A 331 1.92 29.02 -41.82
N ILE A 332 2.40 30.26 -41.92
CA ILE A 332 1.55 31.45 -41.95
C ILE A 332 1.93 32.31 -43.15
N ARG A 333 0.92 32.76 -43.89
CA ARG A 333 1.06 33.75 -44.96
C ARG A 333 0.06 34.88 -44.73
N LEU A 334 0.53 36.12 -44.74
CA LEU A 334 -0.32 37.30 -44.69
C LEU A 334 -1.04 37.48 -46.03
N VAL A 335 -2.31 37.86 -46.00
CA VAL A 335 -3.15 38.12 -47.19
C VAL A 335 -3.09 39.59 -47.55
#